data_AF-A0A8S2LC74-F1
#
_entry.id   AF-A0A8S2LC74-F1
#
_cell.length_a   1.000
_cell.length_b   1.000
_cell.length_c   1.000
_cell.angle_alpha   90.00
_cell.angle_beta   90.00
_cell.angle_gamma   90.00
#
_symmetry.space_group_name_H-M   'P 1'
#
loop_
_entity.id
_entity.type
_entity.pdbx_description
1 polymer ?
#
loop_
_entity_poly.entity_id
_entity_poly.type
_entity_poly.pdbx_seq_one_letter_code
_entity_poly.pdbx_strand_id
1 'polypeptide(L)'
;MAAALGVIVKVANKQDDATAVTTTTTATTSSSTLANNLVTSITVDQMMSHLNEFQKIADNNGRTRAIHTRGFELTLDYITQYLTNNTNLKVHRQDFNWST
;
A
#
# COMPACT_ATOMS: atom_id res chain seq x y z
N MET A 1 42.56 30.97 -28.40
CA MET A 1 42.30 31.65 -27.11
C MET A 1 41.34 32.81 -27.33
N ALA A 2 40.42 33.04 -26.38
CA ALA A 2 39.44 34.15 -26.28
C ALA A 2 38.28 34.15 -27.31
N ALA A 3 37.02 34.51 -27.01
CA ALA A 3 36.32 34.96 -25.79
C ALA A 3 34.77 34.84 -25.95
N ALA A 4 34.09 34.87 -24.78
CA ALA A 4 32.67 35.03 -24.39
C ALA A 4 31.54 35.40 -25.39
N LEU A 5 30.30 34.96 -25.07
CA LEU A 5 29.12 35.80 -24.71
C LEU A 5 27.81 34.96 -24.75
N GLY A 6 26.97 35.10 -23.71
CA GLY A 6 25.72 34.34 -23.56
C GLY A 6 24.51 34.94 -24.29
N VAL A 7 23.45 34.15 -24.47
CA VAL A 7 22.10 34.64 -24.78
C VAL A 7 21.06 33.76 -24.05
N ILE A 8 20.25 34.37 -23.19
CA ILE A 8 19.01 33.76 -22.69
C ILE A 8 17.90 34.26 -23.60
N VAL A 9 17.31 33.37 -24.41
CA VAL A 9 16.11 33.70 -25.19
C VAL A 9 14.89 33.32 -24.37
N LYS A 10 14.07 34.30 -24.04
CA LYS A 10 12.72 34.09 -23.51
C LYS A 10 11.81 33.77 -24.70
N VAL A 11 11.40 32.52 -24.86
CA VAL A 11 10.34 32.16 -25.82
C VAL A 11 9.06 31.86 -25.05
N ALA A 12 8.09 32.76 -25.18
CA ALA A 12 6.70 32.47 -24.86
C ALA A 12 6.03 32.03 -26.17
N ASN A 13 5.78 30.74 -26.34
CA ASN A 13 4.96 30.24 -27.45
C ASN A 13 3.73 29.51 -26.88
N LYS A 14 2.56 30.11 -27.12
CA LYS A 14 1.26 29.45 -27.08
C LYS A 14 0.99 28.88 -28.48
N GLN A 15 0.46 27.65 -28.46
CA GLN A 15 -0.47 27.04 -29.43
C GLN A 15 0.11 26.54 -30.76
N ASP A 16 -0.13 25.25 -31.07
CA ASP A 16 -0.27 24.61 -32.41
C ASP A 16 -0.80 23.17 -32.16
N ASP A 17 -2.01 22.78 -32.59
CA ASP A 17 -2.41 22.15 -33.86
C ASP A 17 -2.02 20.65 -34.02
N ALA A 18 -2.88 19.90 -34.70
CA ALA A 18 -2.97 18.45 -34.66
C ALA A 18 -1.87 17.74 -35.46
N THR A 19 -1.23 16.72 -34.89
CA THR A 19 -0.51 15.67 -35.63
C THR A 19 -0.55 14.37 -34.83
N ALA A 20 -0.99 13.29 -35.47
CA ALA A 20 -1.18 11.98 -34.88
C ALA A 20 0.11 11.46 -34.21
N VAL A 21 0.09 11.37 -32.88
CA VAL A 21 1.09 10.63 -32.12
C VAL A 21 0.64 9.18 -32.08
N THR A 22 1.30 8.33 -32.86
CA THR A 22 1.29 6.88 -32.65
C THR A 22 1.90 6.61 -31.28
N THR A 23 1.10 6.62 -30.22
CA THR A 23 1.48 6.09 -28.92
C THR A 23 1.50 4.57 -29.05
N THR A 24 2.68 4.00 -29.26
CA THR A 24 2.91 2.57 -29.10
C THR A 24 2.54 2.18 -27.68
N THR A 25 1.34 1.61 -27.52
CA THR A 25 0.81 1.07 -26.28
C THR A 25 1.66 -0.12 -25.84
N THR A 26 2.74 0.13 -25.10
CA THR A 26 3.46 -0.92 -24.37
C THR A 26 3.34 -0.64 -22.87
N ALA A 27 2.16 -0.95 -22.32
CA ALA A 27 1.91 -0.84 -20.87
C ALA A 27 1.04 -2.00 -20.34
N THR A 28 0.98 -3.14 -21.03
CA THR A 28 0.05 -4.24 -20.68
C THR A 28 0.73 -5.45 -20.03
N THR A 29 2.07 -5.55 -20.05
CA THR A 29 2.79 -6.72 -19.51
C THR A 29 3.00 -6.67 -17.99
N SER A 30 3.26 -5.50 -17.42
CA SER A 30 3.57 -5.34 -15.99
C SER A 30 2.36 -5.58 -15.05
N SER A 31 1.14 -5.37 -15.54
CA SER A 31 -0.08 -5.59 -14.75
C SER A 31 -0.43 -7.08 -14.64
N SER A 32 -0.24 -7.83 -15.73
CA SER A 32 -0.46 -9.28 -15.76
C SER A 32 0.50 -10.03 -14.84
N THR A 33 1.77 -9.62 -14.80
CA THR A 33 2.75 -10.25 -13.91
C THR A 33 2.44 -9.99 -12.44
N LEU A 34 2.03 -8.78 -12.05
CA LEU A 34 1.61 -8.49 -10.67
C LEU A 34 0.40 -9.33 -10.25
N ALA A 35 -0.63 -9.42 -11.09
CA ALA A 35 -1.82 -10.21 -10.79
C ALA A 35 -1.48 -11.70 -10.58
N ASN A 36 -0.64 -12.28 -11.45
CA ASN A 36 -0.21 -13.67 -11.31
C ASN A 36 0.65 -13.91 -10.05
N ASN A 37 1.54 -12.97 -9.72
CA ASN A 37 2.33 -13.06 -8.49
C ASN A 37 1.45 -12.93 -7.23
N LEU A 38 0.42 -12.11 -7.26
CA LEU A 38 -0.49 -11.94 -6.12
C LEU A 38 -1.30 -13.21 -5.84
N VAL A 39 -1.89 -13.80 -6.89
CA VAL A 39 -2.70 -15.02 -6.77
C VAL A 39 -1.87 -16.20 -6.22
N THR A 40 -0.59 -16.27 -6.59
CA THR A 40 0.33 -17.32 -6.10
C THR A 40 0.88 -17.03 -4.70
N SER A 41 0.87 -15.78 -4.25
CA SER A 41 1.41 -15.39 -2.94
C SER A 41 0.40 -15.46 -1.80
N ILE A 42 -0.91 -15.35 -2.09
CA ILE A 42 -1.96 -15.44 -1.06
C ILE A 42 -2.39 -16.89 -0.91
N THR A 43 -1.97 -17.54 0.17
CA THR A 43 -2.31 -18.95 0.44
C THR A 43 -3.44 -19.08 1.47
N VAL A 44 -4.28 -20.10 1.30
CA VAL A 44 -5.36 -20.41 2.25
C VAL A 44 -4.79 -20.74 3.63
N ASP A 45 -3.69 -21.48 3.70
CA ASP A 45 -3.07 -21.89 4.97
C ASP A 45 -2.58 -20.68 5.79
N GLN A 46 -1.98 -19.68 5.13
CA GLN A 46 -1.56 -18.46 5.81
C GLN A 46 -2.75 -17.64 6.31
N MET A 47 -3.82 -17.51 5.52
CA MET A 47 -5.04 -16.85 6.01
C MET A 47 -5.62 -17.58 7.22
N MET A 48 -5.71 -18.92 7.16
CA MET A 48 -6.25 -19.71 8.27
C MET A 48 -5.41 -19.60 9.53
N SER A 49 -4.08 -19.47 9.41
CA SER A 49 -3.20 -19.20 10.54
C SER A 49 -3.56 -17.90 11.26
N HIS A 50 -3.78 -16.80 10.52
CA HIS A 50 -4.20 -15.52 11.10
C HIS A 50 -5.58 -15.61 11.77
N LEU A 51 -6.54 -16.27 11.12
CA LEU A 51 -7.88 -16.45 11.69
C LEU A 51 -7.85 -17.29 12.97
N ASN A 52 -7.00 -18.31 13.03
CA ASN A 52 -6.79 -19.11 14.23
C ASN A 52 -6.20 -18.29 15.38
N GLU A 53 -5.23 -17.42 15.11
CA GLU A 53 -4.68 -16.51 16.13
C GLU A 53 -5.74 -15.51 16.63
N PHE A 54 -6.56 -14.95 15.74
CA PHE A 54 -7.68 -14.11 16.16
C PHE A 54 -8.71 -14.86 17.00
N GLN A 55 -8.97 -16.13 16.69
CA GLN A 55 -9.86 -16.97 17.47
C GLN A 55 -9.28 -17.25 18.86
N LYS A 56 -7.99 -17.60 18.96
CA LYS A 56 -7.28 -17.77 20.25
C LYS A 56 -7.34 -16.49 21.09
N ILE A 57 -7.09 -15.33 20.48
CA ILE A 57 -7.20 -14.04 21.17
C ILE A 57 -8.63 -13.85 21.70
N ALA A 58 -9.65 -14.12 20.90
CA ALA A 58 -11.03 -14.02 21.35
C ALA A 58 -11.32 -14.97 22.52
N ASP A 59 -11.00 -16.26 22.38
CA ASP A 59 -11.27 -17.29 23.39
C ASP A 59 -10.60 -16.98 24.73
N ASN A 60 -9.38 -16.44 24.71
CA ASN A 60 -8.64 -16.04 25.90
C ASN A 60 -9.15 -14.73 26.54
N ASN A 61 -10.03 -13.97 25.87
CA ASN A 61 -10.46 -12.64 26.30
C ASN A 61 -11.99 -12.47 26.27
N GLY A 62 -12.70 -13.44 26.85
CA GLY A 62 -14.16 -13.36 26.99
C GLY A 62 -14.92 -13.63 25.70
N ARG A 63 -14.29 -14.35 24.75
CA ARG A 63 -14.88 -14.76 23.47
C ARG A 63 -15.26 -13.58 22.58
N THR A 64 -14.56 -12.45 22.72
CA THR A 64 -14.85 -11.22 21.98
C THR A 64 -13.58 -10.51 21.53
N ARG A 65 -13.70 -9.77 20.42
CA ARG A 65 -12.71 -8.80 19.92
C ARG A 65 -13.36 -7.44 19.66
N ALA A 66 -14.48 -7.16 20.33
CA ALA A 66 -15.20 -5.90 20.19
C ALA A 66 -14.38 -4.71 20.71
N ILE A 67 -14.63 -3.51 20.18
CA ILE A 67 -13.98 -2.27 20.63
C ILE A 67 -14.08 -2.09 22.16
N HIS A 68 -13.10 -1.43 22.77
CA HIS A 68 -12.98 -1.25 24.23
C HIS A 68 -12.82 -2.55 25.05
N THR A 69 -12.40 -3.66 24.43
CA THR A 69 -12.08 -4.90 25.14
C THR A 69 -10.59 -5.23 25.03
N ARG A 70 -10.08 -6.06 25.94
CA ARG A 70 -8.69 -6.54 25.87
C ARG A 70 -8.43 -7.35 24.58
N GLY A 71 -9.41 -8.12 24.12
CA GLY A 71 -9.31 -8.88 22.86
C GLY A 71 -9.11 -8.00 21.63
N PHE A 72 -9.70 -6.79 21.62
CA PHE A 72 -9.48 -5.81 20.54
C PHE A 72 -8.04 -5.28 20.55
N GLU A 73 -7.56 -4.81 21.70
CA GLU A 73 -6.17 -4.31 21.82
C GLU A 73 -5.13 -5.37 21.43
N LEU A 74 -5.31 -6.61 21.90
CA LEU A 74 -4.42 -7.72 21.54
C LEU A 74 -4.46 -8.07 20.04
N THR A 75 -5.61 -7.90 19.40
CA THR A 75 -5.73 -8.09 17.95
C THR A 75 -4.92 -7.03 17.20
N LEU A 76 -4.97 -5.77 17.64
CA LEU A 76 -4.16 -4.69 17.06
C LEU A 76 -2.67 -4.94 17.28
N ASP A 77 -2.27 -5.32 18.49
CA ASP A 77 -0.89 -5.67 18.81
C ASP A 77 -0.36 -6.79 17.90
N TYR A 78 -1.16 -7.85 17.69
CA TYR A 78 -0.80 -8.94 16.79
C TYR A 78 -0.57 -8.46 15.35
N ILE A 79 -1.49 -7.66 14.79
CA ILE A 79 -1.38 -7.18 13.41
C ILE A 79 -0.16 -6.26 13.27
N THR A 80 0.01 -5.31 14.20
CA THR A 80 1.13 -4.36 14.17
C THR A 80 2.46 -5.09 14.28
N GLN A 81 2.59 -6.03 15.21
CA GLN A 81 3.81 -6.82 15.35
C GLN A 81 4.07 -7.72 14.14
N TYR A 82 3.04 -8.39 13.62
CA TYR A 82 3.20 -9.23 12.44
C TYR A 82 3.70 -8.42 11.24
N LEU A 83 3.07 -7.28 10.94
CA LEU A 83 3.48 -6.42 9.84
C LEU A 83 4.89 -5.84 10.05
N THR A 84 5.20 -5.38 11.26
CA THR A 84 6.52 -4.81 11.58
C THR A 84 7.63 -5.86 11.46
N ASN A 85 7.38 -7.09 11.88
CA ASN A 85 8.41 -8.13 11.96
C ASN A 85 8.61 -8.88 10.64
N ASN A 86 7.56 -8.97 9.80
CA ASN A 86 7.58 -9.82 8.60
C ASN A 86 7.60 -9.02 7.29
N THR A 87 7.52 -7.69 7.36
CA THR A 87 7.50 -6.83 6.17
C THR A 87 8.43 -5.62 6.35
N ASN A 88 8.61 -4.85 5.28
CA ASN A 88 9.33 -3.57 5.31
C ASN A 88 8.38 -2.36 5.45
N LEU A 89 7.10 -2.60 5.79
CA LEU A 89 6.09 -1.54 5.87
C LEU A 89 6.32 -0.64 7.09
N LYS A 90 5.98 0.64 6.95
CA LYS A 90 5.89 1.59 8.06
C LYS A 90 4.48 1.54 8.63
N VAL A 91 4.32 0.89 9.77
CA VAL A 91 3.02 0.70 10.42
C VAL A 91 2.68 1.92 11.26
N HIS A 92 1.51 2.50 11.03
CA HIS A 92 0.95 3.60 11.83
C HIS A 92 -0.39 3.17 12.43
N ARG A 93 -0.53 3.30 13.74
CA ARG A 93 -1.82 3.14 14.43
C ARG A 93 -2.47 4.52 14.56
N GLN A 94 -3.64 4.68 13.96
CA GLN A 94 -4.43 5.90 14.07
C GLN A 94 -5.60 5.62 15.00
N ASP A 95 -5.68 6.37 16.08
CA ASP A 95 -6.82 6.33 16.98
C ASP A 95 -7.94 7.24 16.46
N PHE A 96 -9.18 6.78 16.57
CA PHE A 96 -10.36 7.52 16.18
C PHE A 96 -11.28 7.68 17.38
N ASN A 97 -11.64 8.92 17.70
CA ASN A 97 -12.66 9.23 18.68
C ASN A 97 -13.98 9.56 17.97
N TRP A 98 -14.96 8.68 18.11
CA TRP A 98 -16.33 9.04 17.78
C TRP A 98 -17.00 9.47 19.09
N SER A 99 -17.24 10.77 19.25
CA SER A 99 -18.20 11.21 20.26
C SER A 99 -19.55 10.64 19.86
N THR A 100 -20.21 9.95 20.79
CA THR A 100 -21.65 9.68 20.67
C THR A 100 -22.42 11.00 20.80
#